data_AF-A0A5K1JTL9-F1
#
_entry.id   AF-A0A5K1JTL9-F1
#
_cell.length_a   1.000
_cell.length_b   1.000
_cell.length_c   1.000
_cell.angle_alpha   90.00
_cell.angle_beta   90.00
_cell.angle_gamma   90.00
#
_symmetry.space_group_name_H-M   'P 1'
#
loop_
_entity.id
_entity.type
_entity.pdbx_description
1 polymer ?
#
loop_
_entity_poly.entity_id
_entity_poly.type
_entity_poly.pdbx_seq_one_letter_code
_entity_poly.pdbx_strand_id
1 'polypeptide(L)'
;VWAAGNTLRKVTRDLMAKFPKAQENRRGITVDECLRMAGTDGSVFALGDCTATAYAPTAQVASQEGAYLARVFSQIAKRDALQQRIEDLAAAPELDKQELEQSQQRLTKLSKLRPFKYSHQGSLAYIGSEKAIADLPIFNGNIATGGVATFLFWRSAYLSTLFSMRNRTLVAADWLKVKFFGRVD
;
A
#
# COMPACT_ATOMS: atom_id res chain seq x y z
N VAL A 1 -22.81 -19.56 -0.82
CA VAL A 1 -21.76 -18.58 -1.15
C VAL A 1 -20.56 -18.86 -0.25
N TRP A 2 -19.36 -19.03 -0.82
CA TRP A 2 -18.12 -19.13 -0.04
C TRP A 2 -17.41 -17.76 -0.08
N ALA A 3 -17.21 -17.14 1.08
CA ALA A 3 -16.71 -15.75 1.18
C ALA A 3 -15.53 -15.60 2.16
N ALA A 4 -14.81 -16.69 2.46
CA ALA A 4 -13.74 -16.71 3.45
C ALA A 4 -12.47 -17.41 2.93
N GLY A 5 -11.33 -17.05 3.53
CA GLY A 5 -10.06 -17.72 3.30
C GLY A 5 -9.29 -17.19 2.09
N ASN A 6 -8.17 -16.54 2.37
CA ASN A 6 -7.16 -16.23 1.34
C ASN A 6 -6.13 -17.36 1.30
N THR A 7 -5.65 -17.68 0.10
CA THR A 7 -4.55 -18.63 -0.11
C THR A 7 -3.55 -18.06 -1.09
N LEU A 8 -2.30 -18.49 -1.00
CA LEU A 8 -1.24 -18.05 -1.88
C LEU A 8 -1.55 -18.43 -3.33
N ARG A 9 -1.16 -17.57 -4.27
CA ARG A 9 -1.19 -17.90 -5.68
C ARG A 9 -0.01 -18.79 -6.04
N LYS A 10 -0.13 -19.58 -7.11
CA LYS A 10 0.94 -20.46 -7.61
C LYS A 10 2.25 -19.70 -7.82
N VAL A 11 2.18 -18.52 -8.47
CA VAL A 11 3.34 -17.66 -8.71
C VAL A 11 4.07 -17.27 -7.42
N THR A 12 3.33 -16.98 -6.35
CA THR A 12 3.90 -16.64 -5.04
C THR A 12 4.61 -17.83 -4.42
N ARG A 13 3.98 -19.02 -4.44
CA ARG A 13 4.60 -20.26 -3.93
C ARG A 13 5.85 -20.63 -4.72
N ASP A 14 5.79 -20.58 -6.05
CA ASP A 14 6.91 -20.91 -6.93
C ASP A 14 8.09 -19.95 -6.70
N LEU A 15 7.81 -18.67 -6.49
CA LEU A 15 8.83 -17.67 -6.16
C LEU A 15 9.47 -17.96 -4.79
N MET A 16 8.67 -18.21 -3.76
CA MET A 16 9.16 -18.53 -2.42
C MET A 16 10.02 -19.80 -2.41
N ALA A 17 9.65 -20.81 -3.20
CA ALA A 17 10.41 -22.06 -3.33
C ALA A 17 11.84 -21.87 -3.86
N LYS A 18 12.13 -20.76 -4.56
CA LYS A 18 13.49 -20.40 -5.00
C LYS A 18 14.37 -19.86 -3.88
N PHE A 19 13.79 -19.45 -2.75
CA PHE A 19 14.50 -18.86 -1.61
C PHE A 19 14.14 -19.56 -0.28
N PRO A 20 14.30 -20.90 -0.17
CA PRO A 20 13.73 -21.70 0.92
C PRO A 20 14.25 -21.31 2.31
N LYS A 21 15.49 -20.83 2.42
CA LYS A 21 16.09 -20.38 3.70
C LYS A 21 15.56 -19.03 4.18
N ALA A 22 15.02 -18.20 3.29
CA ALA A 22 14.54 -16.86 3.62
C ALA A 22 13.00 -16.76 3.60
N GLN A 23 12.33 -17.69 2.92
CA GLN A 23 10.89 -17.71 2.68
C GLN A 23 10.21 -18.90 3.37
N GLU A 24 10.43 -19.04 4.68
CA GLU A 24 9.87 -20.12 5.49
C GLU A 24 8.39 -19.89 5.87
N ASN A 25 7.93 -18.64 5.80
CA ASN A 25 6.57 -18.28 6.20
C ASN A 25 5.53 -18.79 5.20
N ARG A 26 4.62 -19.66 5.64
CA ARG A 26 3.59 -20.27 4.77
C ARG A 26 2.43 -19.34 4.43
N ARG A 27 2.31 -18.17 5.07
CA ARG A 27 1.19 -17.23 4.88
C ARG A 27 1.41 -16.24 3.74
N GLY A 28 2.66 -16.05 3.29
CA GLY A 28 3.02 -15.05 2.28
C GLY A 28 4.52 -14.81 2.21
N ILE A 29 4.92 -13.98 1.25
CA ILE A 29 6.31 -13.57 1.06
C ILE A 29 6.78 -12.81 2.31
N THR A 30 7.86 -13.29 2.91
CA THR A 30 8.56 -12.57 3.98
C THR A 30 9.21 -11.31 3.40
N VAL A 31 8.89 -10.16 3.98
CA VAL A 31 9.44 -8.86 3.62
C VAL A 31 10.06 -8.15 4.81
N ASP A 32 11.00 -7.24 4.55
CA ASP A 32 11.56 -6.36 5.58
C ASP A 32 10.67 -5.13 5.85
N GLU A 33 11.14 -4.24 6.75
CA GLU A 33 10.42 -3.02 7.10
C GLU A 33 10.23 -2.03 5.93
N CYS A 34 10.97 -2.20 4.85
CA CYS A 34 10.87 -1.40 3.62
C CYS A 34 10.14 -2.16 2.49
N LEU A 35 9.47 -3.27 2.82
CA LEU A 35 8.72 -4.14 1.90
C LEU A 35 9.59 -4.84 0.84
N ARG A 36 10.90 -5.00 1.09
CA ARG A 36 11.81 -5.77 0.25
C ARG A 36 11.71 -7.25 0.60
N MET A 37 11.66 -8.11 -0.40
CA MET A 37 11.59 -9.55 -0.23
C MET A 37 12.88 -10.10 0.40
N ALA A 38 12.73 -10.83 1.50
CA ALA A 38 13.85 -11.50 2.17
C ALA A 38 14.50 -12.55 1.26
N GLY A 39 15.83 -12.65 1.31
CA GLY A 39 16.62 -13.58 0.50
C GLY A 39 17.05 -13.05 -0.87
N THR A 40 16.66 -11.82 -1.21
CA THR A 40 17.14 -11.11 -2.41
C THR A 40 18.18 -10.05 -2.04
N ASP A 41 18.85 -9.48 -3.04
CA ASP A 41 19.77 -8.33 -2.92
C ASP A 41 19.03 -6.98 -2.70
N GLY A 42 17.73 -7.01 -2.42
CA GLY A 42 16.89 -5.83 -2.27
C GLY A 42 16.29 -5.32 -3.59
N SER A 43 16.43 -6.08 -4.69
CA SER A 43 15.83 -5.77 -5.99
C SER A 43 14.33 -6.13 -6.10
N VAL A 44 13.83 -7.01 -5.23
CA VAL A 44 12.45 -7.50 -5.27
C VAL A 44 11.64 -6.91 -4.12
N PHE A 45 10.48 -6.35 -4.43
CA PHE A 45 9.52 -5.81 -3.46
C PHE A 45 8.20 -6.58 -3.55
N ALA A 46 7.50 -6.70 -2.42
CA ALA A 46 6.17 -7.30 -2.37
C ALA A 46 5.28 -6.50 -1.40
N LEU A 47 3.99 -6.42 -1.71
CA LEU A 47 2.99 -5.70 -0.90
C LEU A 47 1.62 -6.39 -0.95
N GLY A 48 0.74 -6.02 -0.03
CA GLY A 48 -0.63 -6.53 0.06
C GLY A 48 -0.70 -7.99 0.44
N ASP A 49 -1.82 -8.62 0.08
CA ASP A 49 -2.20 -9.97 0.53
C ASP A 49 -1.23 -11.10 0.14
N CYS A 50 -0.25 -10.84 -0.73
CA CYS A 50 0.79 -11.82 -1.08
C CYS A 50 1.95 -11.87 -0.07
N THR A 51 2.02 -10.90 0.84
CA THR A 51 3.07 -10.76 1.85
C THR A 51 2.63 -11.32 3.19
N ALA A 52 3.62 -11.71 4.00
CA ALA A 52 3.40 -12.07 5.39
C ALA A 52 3.87 -10.92 6.30
N THR A 53 3.01 -9.92 6.47
CA THR A 53 3.24 -8.79 7.39
C THR A 53 2.42 -8.95 8.67
N ALA A 54 2.64 -8.06 9.65
CA ALA A 54 1.83 -7.99 10.86
C ALA A 54 0.44 -7.36 10.62
N TYR A 55 0.17 -6.85 9.41
CA TYR A 55 -1.03 -6.11 9.08
C TYR A 55 -2.11 -7.02 8.47
N ALA A 56 -3.36 -6.60 8.61
CA ALA A 56 -4.49 -7.35 8.06
C ALA A 56 -4.50 -7.30 6.51
N PRO A 57 -4.88 -8.40 5.82
CA PRO A 57 -4.98 -8.46 4.36
C PRO A 57 -6.19 -7.64 3.89
N THR A 58 -5.99 -6.33 3.74
CA THR A 58 -7.03 -5.37 3.42
C THR A 58 -6.57 -4.39 2.35
N ALA A 59 -7.52 -3.90 1.55
CA ALA A 59 -7.25 -2.88 0.54
C ALA A 59 -6.62 -1.60 1.14
N GLN A 60 -6.95 -1.28 2.40
CA GLN A 60 -6.39 -0.11 3.08
C GLN A 60 -4.89 -0.25 3.32
N VAL A 61 -4.45 -1.42 3.80
CA VAL A 61 -3.02 -1.74 3.99
C VAL A 61 -2.30 -1.73 2.65
N ALA A 62 -2.81 -2.48 1.66
CA ALA A 62 -2.20 -2.58 0.34
C ALA A 62 -2.07 -1.22 -0.36
N SER A 63 -3.08 -0.35 -0.24
CA SER A 63 -3.05 1.01 -0.80
C SER A 63 -1.97 1.88 -0.14
N GLN A 64 -1.85 1.82 1.19
CA GLN A 64 -0.80 2.57 1.91
C GLN A 64 0.60 2.05 1.59
N GLU A 65 0.78 0.73 1.51
CA GLU A 65 2.04 0.10 1.10
C GLU A 65 2.44 0.51 -0.33
N GLY A 66 1.48 0.52 -1.26
CA GLY A 66 1.70 1.00 -2.63
C GLY A 66 2.12 2.47 -2.68
N ALA A 67 1.42 3.34 -1.94
CA ALA A 67 1.78 4.75 -1.85
C ALA A 67 3.15 4.98 -1.21
N TYR A 68 3.52 4.14 -0.24
CA TYR A 68 4.86 4.13 0.37
C TYR A 68 5.92 3.72 -0.66
N LEU A 69 5.73 2.61 -1.38
CA LEU A 69 6.70 2.14 -2.37
C LEU A 69 6.88 3.11 -3.53
N ALA A 70 5.84 3.82 -3.96
CA ALA A 70 5.98 4.88 -4.95
C ALA A 70 6.99 5.97 -4.51
N ARG A 71 6.98 6.35 -3.22
CA ARG A 71 7.95 7.30 -2.65
C ARG A 71 9.33 6.68 -2.55
N VAL A 72 9.43 5.41 -2.16
CA VAL A 72 10.70 4.67 -2.09
C VAL A 72 11.35 4.60 -3.47
N PHE A 73 10.60 4.21 -4.51
CA PHE A 73 11.11 4.16 -5.89
C PHE A 73 11.53 5.55 -6.39
N SER A 74 10.76 6.59 -6.07
CA SER A 74 11.17 7.97 -6.38
C SER A 74 12.49 8.36 -5.68
N GLN A 75 12.71 7.86 -4.46
CA GLN A 75 13.95 8.09 -3.70
C GLN A 75 15.11 7.28 -4.27
N ILE A 76 14.88 6.03 -4.66
CA ILE A 76 15.89 5.17 -5.33
C ILE A 76 16.32 5.81 -6.66
N ALA A 77 15.38 6.27 -7.49
CA ALA A 77 15.72 6.94 -8.76
C ALA A 77 16.61 8.18 -8.54
N LYS A 78 16.33 8.98 -7.50
CA LYS A 78 17.17 10.14 -7.14
C LYS A 78 18.55 9.72 -6.63
N ARG A 79 18.62 8.64 -5.85
CA ARG A 79 19.87 8.06 -5.38
C ARG A 79 20.73 7.62 -6.56
N ASP A 80 20.17 6.90 -7.50
CA ASP A 80 20.88 6.33 -8.64
C ASP A 80 21.41 7.44 -9.57
N ALA A 81 20.58 8.46 -9.85
CA ALA A 81 21.02 9.63 -10.62
C ALA A 81 22.16 10.39 -9.91
N LEU A 82 22.10 10.51 -8.59
CA LEU A 82 23.16 11.17 -7.81
C LEU A 82 24.44 10.35 -7.75
N GLN A 83 24.32 9.03 -7.68
CA GLN A 83 25.47 8.13 -7.71
C GLN A 83 26.20 8.24 -9.05
N GLN A 84 25.46 8.23 -10.17
CA GLN A 84 26.04 8.45 -11.49
C GLN A 84 26.73 9.81 -11.59
N ARG A 85 26.13 10.88 -11.05
CA ARG A 85 26.76 12.21 -11.00
C ARG A 85 28.08 12.21 -10.21
N ILE A 86 28.16 11.46 -9.10
CA ILE A 86 29.39 11.32 -8.31
C ILE A 86 30.46 10.59 -9.12
N GLU A 87 30.09 9.53 -9.85
CA GLU A 87 31.00 8.78 -10.72
C GLU A 87 31.55 9.67 -11.85
N ASP A 88 30.69 10.46 -12.50
CA ASP A 88 31.08 11.42 -13.54
C ASP A 88 32.03 12.51 -13.01
N LEU A 89 31.74 13.05 -11.81
CA LEU A 89 32.59 14.04 -11.15
C LEU A 89 33.95 13.46 -10.75
N ALA A 90 33.99 12.20 -10.32
CA ALA A 90 35.23 11.52 -9.97
C ALA A 90 36.11 11.22 -11.20
N ALA A 91 35.49 11.04 -12.38
CA ALA A 91 36.18 10.81 -13.64
C ALA A 91 36.57 12.10 -14.39
N ALA A 92 36.07 13.27 -13.96
CA ALA A 92 36.34 14.54 -14.61
C ALA A 92 37.82 14.96 -14.48
N PRO A 93 38.42 15.60 -15.52
CA PRO A 93 39.82 16.05 -15.48
C PRO A 93 40.11 17.10 -14.39
N GLU A 94 39.13 17.97 -14.10
CA GLU A 94 39.18 18.93 -12.99
C GLU A 94 38.20 18.50 -11.90
N LEU A 95 38.76 18.07 -10.77
CA LEU A 95 37.99 17.47 -9.69
C LEU A 95 37.52 18.54 -8.70
N ASP A 96 36.24 18.89 -8.76
CA ASP A 96 35.60 19.73 -7.74
C ASP A 96 35.34 18.90 -6.47
N LYS A 97 36.27 19.00 -5.52
CA LYS A 97 36.19 18.30 -4.23
C LYS A 97 34.99 18.74 -3.39
N GLN A 98 34.55 20.00 -3.50
CA GLN A 98 33.42 20.50 -2.71
C GLN A 98 32.10 19.94 -3.24
N GLU A 99 31.89 19.93 -4.57
CA GLU A 99 30.68 19.35 -5.18
C GLU A 99 30.60 17.84 -4.90
N LEU A 100 31.74 17.14 -4.97
CA LEU A 100 31.83 15.71 -4.68
C LEU A 100 31.45 15.39 -3.23
N GLU A 101 32.00 16.12 -2.26
CA GLU A 101 31.67 15.93 -0.84
C GLU A 101 30.19 16.20 -0.56
N GLN A 102 29.65 17.30 -1.10
CA GLN A 102 28.22 17.62 -0.95
C GLN A 102 27.32 16.53 -1.55
N SER A 103 27.69 16.00 -2.71
CA SER A 103 26.95 14.93 -3.39
C SER A 103 27.00 13.63 -2.59
N GLN A 104 28.15 13.27 -2.02
CA GLN A 104 28.29 12.10 -1.13
C GLN A 104 27.46 12.24 0.16
N GLN A 105 27.44 13.43 0.76
CA GLN A 105 26.59 13.69 1.93
C GLN A 105 25.10 13.56 1.58
N ARG A 106 24.67 14.06 0.42
CA ARG A 106 23.30 13.90 -0.09
C ARG A 106 22.98 12.43 -0.37
N LEU A 107 23.90 11.67 -0.96
CA LEU A 107 23.75 10.24 -1.22
C LEU A 107 23.56 9.46 0.07
N THR A 108 24.34 9.76 1.11
CA THR A 108 24.23 9.14 2.43
C THR A 108 22.85 9.36 3.05
N LYS A 109 22.29 10.57 2.90
CA LYS A 109 20.93 10.89 3.35
C LYS A 109 19.86 10.15 2.54
N LEU A 110 19.99 10.11 1.21
CA LEU A 110 19.05 9.44 0.31
C LEU A 110 19.09 7.91 0.44
N SER A 111 20.21 7.33 0.86
CA SER A 111 20.36 5.89 1.05
C SER A 111 19.60 5.35 2.28
N LYS A 112 19.24 6.22 3.23
CA LYS A 112 18.46 5.85 4.41
C LYS A 112 16.96 5.88 4.06
N LEU A 113 16.39 4.70 3.80
CA LEU A 113 14.95 4.52 3.63
C LEU A 113 14.25 4.54 4.99
N ARG A 114 13.07 5.17 5.05
CA ARG A 114 12.22 5.14 6.25
C ARG A 114 11.39 3.86 6.24
N PRO A 115 11.27 3.13 7.36
CA PRO A 115 10.36 2.00 7.50
C PRO A 115 8.91 2.33 7.16
N PHE A 116 8.20 1.38 6.57
CA PHE A 116 6.75 1.46 6.39
C PHE A 116 6.05 1.43 7.75
N LYS A 117 5.02 2.27 7.91
CA LYS A 117 4.14 2.29 9.07
C LYS A 117 2.69 2.40 8.61
N TYR A 118 1.91 1.37 8.91
CA TYR A 118 0.48 1.38 8.66
C TYR A 118 -0.24 2.34 9.60
N SER A 119 -1.19 3.11 9.06
CA SER A 119 -2.11 3.95 9.83
C SER A 119 -3.54 3.47 9.62
N HIS A 120 -4.15 2.91 10.67
CA HIS A 120 -5.53 2.43 10.61
C HIS A 120 -6.52 3.59 10.46
N GLN A 121 -7.38 3.54 9.44
CA GLN A 121 -8.40 4.58 9.16
C GLN A 121 -9.81 4.16 9.60
N GLY A 122 -9.93 3.06 10.34
CA GLY A 122 -11.21 2.48 10.73
C GLY A 122 -11.70 1.36 9.79
N SER A 123 -12.83 0.79 10.17
CA SER A 123 -13.52 -0.29 9.45
C SER A 123 -15.01 0.02 9.26
N LEU A 124 -15.57 -0.47 8.17
CA LEU A 124 -16.90 -0.11 7.68
C LEU A 124 -17.60 -1.36 7.13
N ALA A 125 -18.81 -1.65 7.60
CA ALA A 125 -19.58 -2.81 7.15
C ALA A 125 -21.04 -2.44 6.89
N TYR A 126 -21.54 -2.76 5.69
CA TYR A 126 -22.96 -2.73 5.40
C TYR A 126 -23.63 -3.98 5.98
N ILE A 127 -24.72 -3.80 6.73
CA ILE A 127 -25.40 -4.90 7.44
C ILE A 127 -26.81 -5.19 6.92
N GLY A 128 -27.19 -4.60 5.78
CA GLY A 128 -28.54 -4.75 5.24
C GLY A 128 -29.50 -3.64 5.68
N SER A 129 -30.68 -3.60 5.05
CA SER A 129 -31.78 -2.69 5.40
C SER A 129 -31.36 -1.22 5.53
N GLU A 130 -30.49 -0.74 4.63
CA GLU A 130 -29.98 0.65 4.65
C GLU A 130 -29.28 1.03 5.97
N LYS A 131 -28.67 0.06 6.64
CA LYS A 131 -27.89 0.25 7.86
C LYS A 131 -26.44 -0.18 7.62
N ALA A 132 -25.53 0.54 8.24
CA ALA A 132 -24.12 0.18 8.28
C ALA A 132 -23.58 0.33 9.70
N ILE A 133 -22.44 -0.29 9.96
CA ILE A 133 -21.63 -0.13 11.16
C ILE A 133 -20.29 0.47 10.74
N ALA A 134 -19.79 1.40 11.54
CA ALA A 134 -18.48 2.00 11.37
C ALA A 134 -17.73 1.96 12.71
N ASP A 135 -16.50 1.50 12.69
CA ASP A 135 -15.55 1.60 13.82
C ASP A 135 -14.41 2.51 13.39
N LEU A 136 -14.32 3.70 13.98
CA LEU A 136 -13.38 4.75 13.57
C LEU A 136 -12.41 5.08 14.70
N PRO A 137 -11.09 5.14 14.43
CA PRO A 137 -10.12 5.64 15.39
C PRO A 137 -10.23 7.16 15.44
N ILE A 138 -10.79 7.68 16.53
CA ILE A 138 -10.99 9.12 16.74
C ILE A 138 -10.32 9.49 18.07
N PHE A 139 -9.41 10.47 18.02
CA PHE A 139 -8.54 10.86 19.14
C PHE A 139 -7.71 9.67 19.68
N ASN A 140 -7.73 9.44 20.99
CA ASN A 140 -7.01 8.37 21.66
C ASN A 140 -7.87 7.11 21.86
N GLY A 141 -8.97 6.96 21.11
CA GLY A 141 -9.89 5.82 21.25
C GLY A 141 -10.57 5.43 19.94
N ASN A 142 -11.43 4.43 20.04
CA ASN A 142 -12.25 3.93 18.94
C ASN A 142 -13.71 4.26 19.21
N ILE A 143 -14.41 4.80 18.21
CA ILE A 143 -15.85 5.08 18.27
C ILE A 143 -16.55 4.17 17.28
N ALA A 144 -17.40 3.29 17.81
CA ALA A 144 -18.31 2.46 17.02
C ALA A 144 -19.67 3.17 16.86
N THR A 145 -20.15 3.26 15.63
CA THR A 145 -21.48 3.82 15.30
C THR A 145 -22.24 2.86 14.39
N GLY A 146 -23.57 2.92 14.43
CA GLY A 146 -24.40 2.10 13.57
C GLY A 146 -25.75 2.74 13.25
N GLY A 147 -26.32 2.35 12.12
CA GLY A 147 -27.66 2.77 11.68
C GLY A 147 -27.69 3.45 10.32
N VAL A 148 -28.75 4.21 10.07
CA VAL A 148 -29.01 4.85 8.77
C VAL A 148 -28.06 6.02 8.50
N ALA A 149 -27.74 6.81 9.54
CA ALA A 149 -26.75 7.88 9.41
C ALA A 149 -25.36 7.32 9.06
N THR A 150 -24.95 6.24 9.73
CA THR A 150 -23.72 5.51 9.42
C THR A 150 -23.75 4.90 8.02
N PHE A 151 -24.91 4.48 7.52
CA PHE A 151 -25.06 4.03 6.13
C PHE A 151 -24.82 5.14 5.09
N LEU A 152 -25.34 6.35 5.33
CA LEU A 152 -25.05 7.50 4.46
C LEU A 152 -23.56 7.88 4.49
N PHE A 153 -22.95 7.82 5.68
CA PHE A 153 -21.50 7.98 5.82
C PHE A 153 -20.74 6.90 5.05
N TRP A 154 -21.12 5.63 5.20
CA TRP A 154 -20.54 4.48 4.49
C TRP A 154 -20.58 4.70 2.98
N ARG A 155 -21.73 5.10 2.43
CA ARG A 155 -21.88 5.40 0.99
C ARG A 155 -20.96 6.54 0.53
N SER A 156 -20.85 7.59 1.34
CA SER A 156 -19.99 8.73 1.05
C SER A 156 -18.50 8.36 1.06
N ALA A 157 -18.08 7.58 2.04
CA ALA A 157 -16.71 7.07 2.14
C ALA A 157 -16.37 6.13 0.96
N TYR A 158 -17.28 5.22 0.58
CA TYR A 158 -17.06 4.37 -0.58
C TYR A 158 -16.94 5.18 -1.88
N LEU A 159 -17.78 6.20 -2.10
CA LEU A 159 -17.64 7.07 -3.26
C LEU A 159 -16.33 7.85 -3.27
N SER A 160 -15.87 8.35 -2.12
CA SER A 160 -14.62 9.13 -2.07
C SER A 160 -13.38 8.28 -2.31
N THR A 161 -13.40 7.00 -1.92
CA THR A 161 -12.29 6.05 -2.10
C THR A 161 -12.16 5.50 -3.52
N LEU A 162 -13.18 5.64 -4.38
CA LEU A 162 -13.09 5.20 -5.78
C LEU A 162 -12.04 6.01 -6.54
N PHE A 163 -11.19 5.34 -7.32
CA PHE A 163 -10.04 5.95 -8.00
C PHE A 163 -10.37 6.90 -9.17
N SER A 164 -11.56 6.80 -9.78
CA SER A 164 -11.91 7.55 -10.99
C SER A 164 -13.27 8.23 -10.88
N MET A 165 -13.37 9.45 -11.42
CA MET A 165 -14.63 10.20 -11.51
C MET A 165 -15.68 9.44 -12.32
N ARG A 166 -15.28 8.70 -13.36
CA ARG A 166 -16.21 7.85 -14.11
C ARG A 166 -16.84 6.79 -13.21
N ASN A 167 -16.03 6.08 -12.43
CA ASN A 167 -16.54 5.04 -11.52
C ASN A 167 -17.41 5.64 -10.42
N ARG A 168 -17.04 6.81 -9.89
CA ARG A 168 -17.86 7.54 -8.90
C ARG A 168 -19.23 7.89 -9.46
N THR A 169 -19.29 8.48 -10.65
CA THR A 169 -20.57 8.84 -11.29
C THR A 169 -21.39 7.60 -11.63
N LEU A 170 -20.77 6.54 -12.15
CA LEU A 170 -21.47 5.29 -12.45
C LEU A 170 -22.09 4.66 -11.20
N VAL A 171 -21.34 4.56 -10.09
CA VAL A 171 -21.84 4.02 -8.83
C VAL A 171 -22.95 4.91 -8.23
N ALA A 172 -22.78 6.23 -8.27
CA ALA A 172 -23.79 7.16 -7.81
C ALA A 172 -25.09 7.05 -8.63
N ALA A 173 -24.99 6.96 -9.95
CA ALA A 173 -26.11 6.77 -10.86
C ALA A 173 -26.80 5.42 -10.64
N ASP A 174 -26.03 4.34 -10.45
CA ASP A 174 -26.58 3.02 -10.15
C ASP A 174 -27.37 3.02 -8.84
N TRP A 175 -26.83 3.65 -7.80
CA TRP A 175 -27.57 3.77 -6.54
C TRP A 175 -28.84 4.62 -6.65
N LEU A 176 -28.84 5.67 -7.48
CA LEU A 176 -30.05 6.45 -7.76
C LEU A 176 -31.06 5.61 -8.52
N LYS A 177 -30.62 4.87 -9.55
CA LYS A 177 -31.47 3.96 -10.32
C LYS A 177 -32.13 2.93 -9.40
N VAL A 178 -31.37 2.28 -8.53
CA VAL A 178 -31.91 1.29 -7.57
C VAL A 178 -32.94 1.92 -6.62
N LYS A 179 -32.72 3.18 -6.21
CA LYS A 179 -33.66 3.89 -5.33
C LYS A 179 -35.00 4.19 -6.00
N PHE A 180 -35.00 4.55 -7.28
CA PHE A 180 -36.22 4.92 -8.01
C PHE A 180 -36.91 3.75 -8.70
N PHE A 181 -36.15 2.79 -9.21
CA PHE A 181 -36.65 1.72 -10.08
C PHE A 181 -36.48 0.32 -9.48
N GLY A 182 -35.90 0.20 -8.28
CA GLY A 182 -35.54 -1.08 -7.69
C GLY A 182 -34.32 -1.72 -8.37
N ARG A 183 -33.91 -2.89 -7.88
CA ARG A 183 -32.90 -3.70 -8.55
C ARG A 183 -33.54 -4.36 -9.77
N VAL A 184 -32.83 -4.33 -10.89
CA VAL A 184 -33.18 -5.15 -12.05
C VAL A 184 -32.52 -6.50 -11.78
N ASP A 185 -33.33 -7.49 -11.41
CA ASP A 185 -32.89 -8.87 -11.23
C ASP A 185 -32.64 -9.55 -12.60
#